data_AF-A0A1V5RKQ9-F1
#
_entry.id   AF-A0A1V5RKQ9-F1
#
_cell.length_a   1.000
_cell.length_b   1.000
_cell.length_c   1.000
_cell.angle_alpha   90.00
_cell.angle_beta   90.00
_cell.angle_gamma   90.00
#
_symmetry.space_group_name_H-M   'P 1'
#
loop_
_entity.id
_entity.type
_entity.pdbx_description
1 polymer ?
#
loop_
_entity_poly.entity_id
_entity_poly.type
_entity_poly.pdbx_seq_one_letter_code
_entity_poly.pdbx_strand_id
1 'polypeptide(L)'
;MNRLRISLIIGALSVLLLSSCVSGLSITRQVPAEANLHGIQMLRVEPVKEFFFLWRPVPAWVEGSSGQMELTLPSGYYSTLSEDVSYAATRTLERAIESTDHLSVTSSRAAEAVIKSEITFMDLSERIIERSESEGSEEKSYFLVQSAAVALSIKVMEVSTGSILYTSNYADKVTKEYLVGTRMFDPTSNTYKIIRRFTFTRSPSFLPLFEEILRSFERTIARQLAPSTVTEWVNLAPNRPKDAMAKEIYHLVDRGEYRLAYHRFLGLYEDTGDWRWGYNAALLLQGIGELENAVVLMDEVYSGYPSNLVFQALSRMRDALRDQQKAEMQICGECLEEFTLVTQMYTEGR
;
A
#
# COMPACT_ATOMS: atom_id res chain seq x y z
N MET A 1 -44.08 0.27 37.12
CA MET A 1 -43.80 1.48 36.31
C MET A 1 -42.49 1.46 35.50
N ASN A 2 -41.58 0.48 35.66
CA ASN A 2 -40.30 0.47 34.92
C ASN A 2 -40.30 -0.21 33.53
N ARG A 3 -41.27 -1.07 33.21
CA ARG A 3 -41.29 -1.79 31.91
C ARG A 3 -41.72 -0.92 30.73
N LEU A 4 -42.60 0.07 30.95
CA LEU A 4 -43.04 1.01 29.91
C LEU A 4 -41.97 2.03 29.50
N ARG A 5 -41.07 2.41 30.41
CA ARG A 5 -39.96 3.33 30.09
C ARG A 5 -38.85 2.66 29.27
N ILE A 6 -38.61 1.37 29.49
CA ILE A 6 -37.60 0.60 28.74
C ILE A 6 -38.04 0.38 27.28
N SER A 7 -39.33 0.06 27.03
CA SER A 7 -39.83 -0.07 25.64
C SER A 7 -39.85 1.26 24.87
N LEU A 8 -40.07 2.39 25.54
CA LEU A 8 -40.03 3.72 24.91
C LEU A 8 -38.59 4.15 24.57
N ILE A 9 -37.62 3.80 25.43
CA ILE A 9 -36.18 4.04 25.17
C ILE A 9 -35.67 3.14 24.06
N ILE A 10 -36.06 1.86 24.02
CA ILE A 10 -35.69 0.94 22.94
C ILE A 10 -36.34 1.38 21.62
N GLY A 11 -37.61 1.80 21.64
CA GLY A 11 -38.32 2.34 20.48
C GLY A 11 -37.66 3.61 19.92
N ALA A 12 -37.28 4.56 20.77
CA ALA A 12 -36.58 5.77 20.39
C ALA A 12 -35.14 5.50 19.87
N LEU A 13 -34.44 4.49 20.45
CA LEU A 13 -33.13 4.06 19.99
C LEU A 13 -33.21 3.35 18.62
N SER A 14 -34.27 2.59 18.35
CA SER A 14 -34.51 1.97 17.03
C SER A 14 -34.91 2.98 15.94
N VAL A 15 -35.52 4.11 16.29
CA VAL A 15 -35.80 5.21 15.32
C VAL A 15 -34.53 6.06 15.05
N LEU A 16 -33.60 6.14 16.01
CA LEU A 16 -32.27 6.73 15.82
C LEU A 16 -31.30 5.82 15.04
N LEU A 17 -31.61 4.53 14.90
CA LEU A 17 -30.86 3.55 14.10
C LEU A 17 -31.41 3.36 12.69
N LEU A 18 -32.36 4.17 12.22
CA LEU A 18 -32.51 4.47 10.80
C LEU A 18 -31.35 5.38 10.37
N SER A 19 -30.16 4.79 10.46
CA SER A 19 -28.91 5.28 9.90
C SER A 19 -29.19 5.79 8.51
N SER A 20 -29.00 7.09 8.30
CA SER A 20 -28.77 7.63 6.97
C SER A 20 -27.57 6.87 6.40
N CYS A 21 -27.83 5.85 5.59
CA CYS A 21 -26.87 5.41 4.60
C CYS A 21 -26.61 6.66 3.76
N VAL A 22 -25.47 7.31 4.01
CA VAL A 22 -25.04 8.41 3.17
C VAL A 22 -24.68 7.74 1.85
N SER A 23 -25.51 7.92 0.82
CA SER A 23 -25.18 7.41 -0.51
C SER A 23 -23.86 8.03 -0.94
N GLY A 24 -23.06 7.23 -1.61
CA GLY A 24 -21.77 7.63 -2.11
C GLY A 24 -21.47 6.86 -3.37
N LEU A 25 -20.30 7.10 -3.92
CA LEU A 25 -19.82 6.39 -5.09
C LEU A 25 -18.31 6.16 -4.99
N SER A 26 -17.86 5.12 -5.68
CA SER A 26 -16.45 4.92 -5.97
C SER A 26 -16.01 5.84 -7.10
N ILE A 27 -14.95 6.60 -6.89
CA ILE A 27 -14.31 7.43 -7.90
C ILE A 27 -12.92 6.86 -8.15
N THR A 28 -12.58 6.69 -9.42
CA THR A 28 -11.24 6.25 -9.84
C THR A 28 -10.46 7.45 -10.34
N ARG A 29 -9.21 7.59 -9.90
CA ARG A 29 -8.28 8.62 -10.37
C ARG A 29 -6.93 8.02 -10.73
N GLN A 30 -6.26 8.66 -11.68
CA GLN A 30 -4.87 8.37 -11.99
C GLN A 30 -3.95 8.96 -10.91
N VAL A 31 -2.86 8.25 -10.65
CA VAL A 31 -1.78 8.67 -9.75
C VAL A 31 -0.48 8.55 -10.55
N PRO A 32 0.23 9.67 -10.78
CA PRO A 32 1.48 9.66 -11.53
C PRO A 32 2.55 8.86 -10.77
N ALA A 33 3.48 8.28 -11.53
CA ALA A 33 4.67 7.68 -10.97
C ALA A 33 5.55 8.73 -10.27
N GLU A 34 6.31 8.29 -9.28
CA GLU A 34 7.37 9.12 -8.69
C GLU A 34 8.49 9.37 -9.70
N ALA A 35 8.90 8.32 -10.41
CA ALA A 35 9.85 8.38 -11.50
C ALA A 35 9.20 8.91 -12.78
N ASN A 36 9.84 9.86 -13.46
CA ASN A 36 9.51 10.16 -14.85
C ASN A 36 10.43 9.34 -15.76
N LEU A 37 9.89 8.29 -16.36
CA LEU A 37 10.63 7.43 -17.29
C LEU A 37 10.52 7.90 -18.75
N HIS A 38 9.99 9.10 -19.01
CA HIS A 38 9.91 9.71 -20.34
C HIS A 38 9.25 8.80 -21.41
N GLY A 39 8.17 8.11 -21.06
CA GLY A 39 7.43 7.24 -21.98
C GLY A 39 8.04 5.86 -22.23
N ILE A 40 9.12 5.50 -21.52
CA ILE A 40 9.74 4.18 -21.63
C ILE A 40 8.77 3.08 -21.17
N GLN A 41 8.65 2.02 -21.99
CA GLN A 41 7.78 0.88 -21.70
C GLN A 41 8.54 -0.43 -21.55
N MET A 42 9.70 -0.57 -22.19
CA MET A 42 10.51 -1.79 -22.14
C MET A 42 11.74 -1.62 -21.24
N LEU A 43 11.72 -2.28 -20.07
CA LEU A 43 12.83 -2.30 -19.14
C LEU A 43 13.52 -3.65 -19.14
N ARG A 44 14.85 -3.64 -19.03
CA ARG A 44 15.64 -4.82 -18.72
C ARG A 44 16.11 -4.77 -17.28
N VAL A 45 15.87 -5.82 -16.52
CA VAL A 45 16.40 -5.95 -15.15
C VAL A 45 17.73 -6.68 -15.22
N GLU A 46 18.82 -6.04 -14.77
CA GLU A 46 20.10 -6.73 -14.59
C GLU A 46 20.08 -7.53 -13.28
N PRO A 47 20.82 -8.66 -13.21
CA PRO A 47 20.97 -9.40 -11.96
C PRO A 47 21.39 -8.48 -10.81
N VAL A 48 20.66 -8.58 -9.69
CA VAL A 48 20.95 -7.77 -8.52
C VAL A 48 22.33 -8.16 -8.01
N LYS A 49 23.19 -7.19 -7.80
CA LYS A 49 24.50 -7.44 -7.21
C LYS A 49 24.34 -7.90 -5.76
N GLU A 50 24.95 -9.03 -5.44
CA GLU A 50 24.90 -9.64 -4.12
C GLU A 50 25.60 -8.80 -3.04
N PHE A 51 25.16 -9.00 -1.79
CA PHE A 51 25.86 -8.46 -0.63
C PHE A 51 26.98 -9.40 -0.20
N PHE A 52 28.19 -8.85 -0.08
CA PHE A 52 29.35 -9.62 0.36
C PHE A 52 29.54 -9.54 1.88
N PHE A 53 29.36 -10.67 2.56
CA PHE A 53 29.75 -10.79 3.97
C PHE A 53 31.26 -11.02 4.09
N LEU A 54 31.98 -10.13 4.79
CA LEU A 54 33.41 -10.31 5.09
C LEU A 54 33.67 -11.56 5.94
N TRP A 55 32.74 -11.88 6.84
CA TRP A 55 32.80 -12.99 7.80
C TRP A 55 31.42 -13.60 7.94
N ARG A 56 31.35 -14.82 8.49
CA ARG A 56 30.05 -15.44 8.82
C ARG A 56 29.27 -14.50 9.75
N PRO A 57 28.06 -14.03 9.37
CA PRO A 57 27.35 -12.99 10.12
C PRO A 57 26.72 -13.49 11.42
N VAL A 58 26.57 -14.81 11.58
CA VAL A 58 26.06 -15.46 12.80
C VAL A 58 26.98 -16.58 13.28
N PRO A 59 26.87 -17.03 14.54
CA PRO A 59 27.57 -18.20 15.05
C PRO A 59 27.06 -19.52 14.44
N ALA A 60 27.95 -20.51 14.29
CA ALA A 60 27.61 -21.81 13.67
C ALA A 60 26.52 -22.58 14.42
N TRP A 61 26.37 -22.27 15.71
CA TRP A 61 25.42 -22.86 16.63
C TRP A 61 24.60 -21.75 17.28
N VAL A 62 23.30 -21.96 17.36
CA VAL A 62 22.42 -21.13 18.20
C VAL A 62 22.43 -21.76 19.58
N GLU A 63 23.23 -21.20 20.48
CA GLU A 63 23.46 -21.78 21.80
C GLU A 63 22.33 -21.43 22.76
N GLY A 64 21.85 -22.45 23.49
CA GLY A 64 21.09 -22.22 24.72
C GLY A 64 22.00 -21.66 25.81
N SER A 65 21.43 -20.97 26.79
CA SER A 65 22.16 -20.49 27.97
C SER A 65 22.74 -21.67 28.79
N SER A 66 23.60 -21.41 29.78
CA SER A 66 24.10 -22.45 30.70
C SER A 66 22.93 -23.26 31.30
N GLY A 67 22.96 -24.59 31.11
CA GLY A 67 21.86 -25.50 31.48
C GLY A 67 20.79 -25.75 30.40
N GLN A 68 20.92 -25.13 29.22
CA GLN A 68 20.00 -25.28 28.08
C GLN A 68 20.70 -25.89 26.86
N MET A 69 21.79 -26.65 27.05
CA MET A 69 22.52 -27.28 25.94
C MET A 69 21.65 -28.21 25.09
N GLU A 70 20.59 -28.75 25.68
CA GLU A 70 19.57 -29.53 24.97
C GLU A 70 18.83 -28.70 23.91
N LEU A 71 18.85 -27.38 23.97
CA LEU A 71 18.25 -26.50 22.97
C LEU A 71 19.26 -25.99 21.95
N THR A 72 20.55 -26.29 22.10
CA THR A 72 21.56 -25.89 21.13
C THR A 72 21.32 -26.60 19.80
N LEU A 73 21.26 -25.81 18.72
CA LEU A 73 20.99 -26.29 17.37
C LEU A 73 21.90 -25.62 16.35
N PRO A 74 22.29 -26.31 15.26
CA PRO A 74 23.02 -25.70 14.17
C PRO A 74 22.25 -24.52 13.59
N SER A 75 22.98 -23.47 13.25
CA SER A 75 22.48 -22.27 12.60
C SER A 75 21.79 -22.56 11.25
N GLY A 76 20.78 -21.77 10.92
CA GLY A 76 20.00 -21.81 9.69
C GLY A 76 20.65 -21.04 8.55
N TYR A 77 21.80 -20.41 8.81
CA TYR A 77 22.59 -19.69 7.82
C TYR A 77 23.28 -20.66 6.84
N TYR A 78 23.25 -20.29 5.56
CA TYR A 78 23.94 -20.97 4.47
C TYR A 78 24.92 -20.00 3.79
N SER A 79 26.03 -20.50 3.26
CA SER A 79 27.03 -19.66 2.58
C SER A 79 26.52 -19.08 1.26
N THR A 80 25.52 -19.72 0.63
CA THR A 80 24.86 -19.24 -0.60
C THR A 80 23.78 -18.19 -0.34
N LEU A 81 23.50 -17.85 0.93
CA LEU A 81 22.36 -17.01 1.29
C LEU A 81 22.38 -15.65 0.57
N SER A 82 23.54 -15.02 0.39
CA SER A 82 23.65 -13.75 -0.34
C SER A 82 23.27 -13.88 -1.82
N GLU A 83 23.67 -14.98 -2.45
CA GLU A 83 23.32 -15.30 -3.85
C GLU A 83 21.82 -15.63 -3.97
N ASP A 84 21.28 -16.41 -3.04
CA ASP A 84 19.85 -16.75 -3.01
C ASP A 84 18.98 -15.48 -2.82
N VAL A 85 19.43 -14.55 -1.97
CA VAL A 85 18.75 -13.27 -1.73
C VAL A 85 18.86 -12.34 -2.94
N SER A 86 20.01 -12.29 -3.63
CA SER A 86 20.14 -11.48 -4.84
C SER A 86 19.25 -12.00 -5.96
N TYR A 87 19.16 -13.32 -6.14
CA TYR A 87 18.24 -13.95 -7.09
C TYR A 87 16.76 -13.69 -6.74
N ALA A 88 16.42 -13.76 -5.44
CA ALA A 88 15.07 -13.39 -4.97
C ALA A 88 14.77 -11.90 -5.24
N ALA A 89 15.74 -11.01 -5.06
CA ALA A 89 15.59 -9.58 -5.32
C ALA A 89 15.40 -9.29 -6.82
N THR A 90 16.13 -9.98 -7.71
CA THR A 90 15.93 -9.83 -9.17
C THR A 90 14.51 -10.21 -9.56
N ARG A 91 14.02 -11.38 -9.12
CA ARG A 91 12.64 -11.81 -9.39
C ARG A 91 11.59 -10.90 -8.77
N THR A 92 11.92 -10.22 -7.68
CA THR A 92 11.04 -9.23 -7.04
C THR A 92 10.94 -7.97 -7.90
N LEU A 93 12.05 -7.49 -8.46
CA LEU A 93 12.06 -6.36 -9.38
C LEU A 93 11.30 -6.67 -10.67
N GLU A 94 11.52 -7.84 -11.27
CA GLU A 94 10.80 -8.28 -12.47
C GLU A 94 9.29 -8.30 -12.22
N ARG A 95 8.85 -8.96 -11.13
CA ARG A 95 7.42 -9.02 -10.76
C ARG A 95 6.83 -7.65 -10.45
N ALA A 96 7.59 -6.75 -9.82
CA ALA A 96 7.13 -5.39 -9.55
C ALA A 96 6.83 -4.64 -10.87
N ILE A 97 7.71 -4.76 -11.86
CA ILE A 97 7.53 -4.14 -13.19
C ILE A 97 6.36 -4.80 -13.94
N GLU A 98 6.31 -6.13 -13.98
CA GLU A 98 5.25 -6.90 -14.64
C GLU A 98 3.87 -6.68 -14.01
N SER A 99 3.81 -6.26 -12.75
CA SER A 99 2.55 -5.92 -12.07
C SER A 99 1.97 -4.55 -12.48
N THR A 100 2.71 -3.77 -13.27
CA THR A 100 2.25 -2.48 -13.80
C THR A 100 1.59 -2.65 -15.16
N ASP A 101 0.62 -1.79 -15.48
CA ASP A 101 -0.08 -1.83 -16.77
C ASP A 101 0.72 -1.20 -17.93
N HIS A 102 1.80 -0.48 -17.62
CA HIS A 102 2.52 0.37 -18.57
C HIS A 102 3.94 -0.10 -18.90
N LEU A 103 4.54 -0.94 -18.04
CA LEU A 103 5.91 -1.40 -18.22
C LEU A 103 5.95 -2.90 -18.51
N SER A 104 6.99 -3.30 -19.23
CA SER A 104 7.26 -4.70 -19.56
C SER A 104 8.73 -5.02 -19.31
N VAL A 105 8.97 -6.26 -18.87
CA VAL A 105 10.32 -6.78 -18.69
C VAL A 105 10.79 -7.44 -19.98
N THR A 106 11.97 -7.06 -20.46
CA THR A 106 12.61 -7.67 -21.63
C THR A 106 14.06 -8.05 -21.35
N SER A 107 14.49 -9.18 -21.90
CA SER A 107 15.89 -9.60 -21.92
C SER A 107 16.64 -9.13 -23.18
N SER A 108 15.94 -8.48 -24.10
CA SER A 108 16.47 -8.13 -25.42
C SER A 108 17.33 -6.85 -25.40
N ARG A 109 18.10 -6.66 -26.49
CA ARG A 109 18.78 -5.38 -26.77
C ARG A 109 17.81 -4.25 -27.13
N ALA A 110 16.52 -4.54 -27.29
CA ALA A 110 15.49 -3.54 -27.56
C ALA A 110 14.98 -2.86 -26.28
N ALA A 111 15.55 -3.18 -25.11
CA ALA A 111 15.26 -2.45 -23.88
C ALA A 111 15.59 -0.97 -24.04
N GLU A 112 14.67 -0.11 -23.63
CA GLU A 112 14.82 1.35 -23.66
C GLU A 112 15.50 1.86 -22.39
N ALA A 113 15.24 1.18 -21.26
CA ALA A 113 15.95 1.40 -20.00
C ALA A 113 16.47 0.09 -19.40
N VAL A 114 17.48 0.21 -18.55
CA VAL A 114 17.99 -0.87 -17.72
C VAL A 114 17.84 -0.52 -16.24
N ILE A 115 17.41 -1.48 -15.44
CA ILE A 115 17.47 -1.40 -13.98
C ILE A 115 18.74 -2.07 -13.50
N LYS A 116 19.62 -1.27 -12.90
CA LYS A 116 20.77 -1.75 -12.14
C LYS A 116 20.43 -1.71 -10.66
N SER A 117 20.81 -2.75 -9.94
CA SER A 117 20.45 -2.87 -8.53
C SER A 117 21.53 -3.61 -7.74
N GLU A 118 21.59 -3.30 -6.46
CA GLU A 118 22.49 -3.99 -5.53
C GLU A 118 21.87 -4.09 -4.14
N ILE A 119 22.18 -5.19 -3.44
CA ILE A 119 21.90 -5.29 -2.02
C ILE A 119 23.01 -4.55 -1.28
N THR A 120 22.69 -3.39 -0.72
CA THR A 120 23.67 -2.50 -0.06
C THR A 120 23.91 -2.89 1.39
N PHE A 121 22.97 -3.61 2.01
CA PHE A 121 23.05 -4.03 3.39
C PHE A 121 22.31 -5.35 3.59
N MET A 122 22.92 -6.27 4.32
CA MET A 122 22.23 -7.42 4.92
C MET A 122 22.72 -7.60 6.36
N ASP A 123 21.77 -7.80 7.25
CA ASP A 123 22.04 -8.19 8.63
C ASP A 123 21.08 -9.30 9.04
N LEU A 124 21.57 -10.19 9.90
CA LEU A 124 20.81 -11.32 10.38
C LEU A 124 21.29 -11.72 11.76
N SER A 125 20.34 -12.08 12.61
CA SER A 125 20.63 -12.58 13.95
C SER A 125 19.73 -13.74 14.29
N GLU A 126 20.25 -14.66 15.08
CA GLU A 126 19.47 -15.73 15.68
C GLU A 126 19.91 -15.99 17.10
N ARG A 127 18.94 -16.22 17.98
CA ARG A 127 19.18 -16.51 19.40
C ARG A 127 18.02 -17.26 20.00
N ILE A 128 18.28 -17.98 21.08
CA ILE A 128 17.23 -18.56 21.92
C ILE A 128 16.93 -17.57 23.04
N ILE A 129 15.65 -17.24 23.21
CA ILE A 129 15.16 -16.46 24.35
C ILE A 129 14.28 -17.33 25.23
N GLU A 130 14.31 -17.03 26.52
CA GLU A 130 13.44 -17.62 27.53
C GLU A 130 12.28 -16.66 27.83
N ARG A 131 11.07 -17.20 27.97
CA ARG A 131 9.89 -16.47 28.44
C ARG A 131 9.14 -17.28 29.49
N SER A 132 8.58 -16.59 30.47
CA SER A 132 7.69 -17.16 31.50
C SER A 132 6.40 -16.35 31.56
N GLU A 133 5.29 -16.96 31.98
CA GLU A 133 4.00 -16.28 32.15
C GLU A 133 4.04 -15.22 33.27
N SER A 134 4.86 -15.45 34.29
CA SER A 134 5.10 -14.52 35.39
C SER A 134 6.56 -14.56 35.85
N GLU A 135 7.01 -13.49 36.50
CA GLU A 135 8.30 -13.49 37.20
C GLU A 135 8.29 -14.58 38.29
N GLY A 136 9.35 -15.41 38.32
CA GLY A 136 9.48 -16.52 39.27
C GLY A 136 8.74 -17.81 38.88
N SER A 137 8.08 -17.87 37.71
CA SER A 137 7.51 -19.15 37.24
C SER A 137 8.61 -20.15 36.90
N GLU A 138 8.42 -21.38 37.36
CA GLU A 138 9.28 -22.53 37.07
C GLU A 138 9.00 -23.13 35.67
N GLU A 139 7.82 -22.85 35.12
CA GLU A 139 7.48 -23.18 33.74
C GLU A 139 8.03 -22.11 32.81
N LYS A 140 8.85 -22.56 31.86
CA LYS A 140 9.58 -21.68 30.94
C LYS A 140 9.39 -22.15 29.51
N SER A 141 9.10 -21.22 28.62
CA SER A 141 9.04 -21.45 27.18
C SER A 141 10.27 -20.85 26.51
N TYR A 142 10.85 -21.62 25.59
CA TYR A 142 12.05 -21.23 24.87
C TYR A 142 11.70 -20.99 23.41
N PHE A 143 12.07 -19.82 22.90
CA PHE A 143 11.81 -19.41 21.54
C PHE A 143 13.11 -19.17 20.80
N LEU A 144 13.28 -19.78 19.63
CA LEU A 144 14.25 -19.36 18.66
C LEU A 144 13.73 -18.09 17.99
N VAL A 145 14.46 -16.99 18.12
CA VAL A 145 14.17 -15.71 17.48
C VAL A 145 15.15 -15.53 16.35
N GLN A 146 14.66 -15.37 15.12
CA GLN A 146 15.45 -15.03 13.95
C GLN A 146 15.02 -13.66 13.45
N SER A 147 15.98 -12.75 13.27
CA SER A 147 15.76 -11.45 12.63
C SER A 147 16.59 -11.37 11.36
N ALA A 148 16.02 -10.79 10.32
CA ALA A 148 16.69 -10.46 9.07
C ALA A 148 16.40 -9.00 8.70
N ALA A 149 17.38 -8.30 8.15
CA ALA A 149 17.24 -6.96 7.61
C ALA A 149 17.99 -6.87 6.29
N VAL A 150 17.39 -6.23 5.30
CA VAL A 150 17.99 -6.04 3.96
C VAL A 150 17.72 -4.64 3.45
N ALA A 151 18.70 -4.07 2.75
CA ALA A 151 18.53 -2.86 1.97
C ALA A 151 18.84 -3.12 0.49
N LEU A 152 17.93 -2.68 -0.38
CA LEU A 152 18.01 -2.79 -1.84
C LEU A 152 18.10 -1.39 -2.44
N SER A 153 19.14 -1.15 -3.23
CA SER A 153 19.26 0.06 -4.05
C SER A 153 18.91 -0.26 -5.49
N ILE A 154 18.09 0.59 -6.12
CA ILE A 154 17.77 0.48 -7.55
C ILE A 154 18.13 1.77 -8.27
N LYS A 155 18.55 1.62 -9.52
CA LYS A 155 18.84 2.72 -10.43
C LYS A 155 18.29 2.38 -11.82
N VAL A 156 17.43 3.24 -12.34
CA VAL A 156 16.92 3.13 -13.71
C VAL A 156 17.74 4.03 -14.61
N MET A 157 18.32 3.45 -15.66
CA MET A 157 19.15 4.16 -16.62
C MET A 157 18.60 4.00 -18.02
N GLU A 158 18.50 5.10 -18.75
CA GLU A 158 18.17 5.07 -20.18
C GLU A 158 19.32 4.42 -20.97
N VAL A 159 19.00 3.51 -21.90
CA VAL A 159 20.00 2.78 -22.69
C VAL A 159 20.63 3.67 -23.76
N SER A 160 19.84 4.55 -24.39
CA SER A 160 20.27 5.42 -25.50
C SER A 160 21.30 6.47 -25.05
N THR A 161 21.04 7.14 -23.92
CA THR A 161 21.86 8.26 -23.42
C THR A 161 22.78 7.86 -22.26
N GLY A 162 22.46 6.78 -21.54
CA GLY A 162 23.12 6.41 -20.29
C GLY A 162 22.69 7.26 -19.09
N SER A 163 21.69 8.14 -19.25
CA SER A 163 21.21 9.04 -18.20
C SER A 163 20.51 8.26 -17.09
N ILE A 164 20.66 8.72 -15.85
CA ILE A 164 19.95 8.16 -14.70
C ILE A 164 18.57 8.81 -14.64
N LEU A 165 17.52 8.01 -14.85
CA LEU A 165 16.13 8.45 -14.81
C LEU A 165 15.56 8.40 -13.38
N TYR A 166 15.99 7.41 -12.60
CA TYR A 166 15.49 7.20 -11.25
C TYR A 166 16.49 6.50 -10.36
N THR A 167 16.45 6.78 -9.05
CA THR A 167 17.21 6.05 -8.03
C THR A 167 16.38 6.00 -6.75
N SER A 168 16.32 4.83 -6.13
CA SER A 168 15.60 4.62 -4.87
C SER A 168 16.29 3.59 -4.00
N ASN A 169 16.04 3.67 -2.70
CA ASN A 169 16.58 2.76 -1.71
C ASN A 169 15.45 2.27 -0.82
N TYR A 170 15.38 0.96 -0.64
CA TYR A 170 14.40 0.30 0.20
C TYR A 170 15.12 -0.44 1.31
N ALA A 171 14.60 -0.40 2.53
CA ALA A 171 15.16 -1.14 3.65
C ALA A 171 14.04 -1.56 4.59
N ASP A 172 14.11 -2.79 5.08
CA ASP A 172 13.17 -3.29 6.08
C ASP A 172 13.80 -4.41 6.91
N LYS A 173 13.08 -4.84 7.95
CA LYS A 173 13.46 -5.94 8.82
C LYS A 173 12.24 -6.77 9.22
N VAL A 174 12.45 -8.08 9.33
CA VAL A 174 11.44 -9.03 9.83
C VAL A 174 12.06 -9.86 10.95
N THR A 175 11.26 -10.13 11.99
CA THR A 175 11.61 -11.05 13.08
C THR A 175 10.56 -12.15 13.16
N LYS A 176 11.00 -13.41 13.24
CA LYS A 176 10.12 -14.57 13.51
C LYS A 176 10.57 -15.31 14.75
N GLU A 177 9.59 -15.85 15.47
CA GLU A 177 9.80 -16.65 16.67
C GLU A 177 9.26 -18.06 16.46
N TYR A 178 10.02 -19.05 16.91
CA TYR A 178 9.66 -20.47 16.86
C TYR A 178 9.78 -21.07 18.25
N LEU A 179 8.71 -21.71 18.74
CA LEU A 179 8.78 -22.45 20.00
C LEU A 179 9.71 -23.66 19.84
N VAL A 180 10.83 -23.67 20.54
CA VAL A 180 11.84 -24.74 20.46
C VAL A 180 11.86 -25.64 21.70
N GLY A 181 11.36 -25.15 22.84
CA GLY A 181 11.29 -26.00 24.01
C GLY A 181 10.40 -25.46 25.10
N THR A 182 10.04 -26.35 26.01
CA THR A 182 9.32 -26.02 27.24
C THR A 182 9.98 -26.73 28.40
N ARG A 183 10.35 -26.00 29.45
CA ARG A 183 10.77 -26.60 30.72
C ARG A 183 9.53 -27.09 31.47
N MET A 184 9.53 -28.37 31.83
CA MET A 184 8.46 -29.01 32.58
C MET A 184 9.04 -29.81 33.74
N PHE A 185 8.27 -29.89 34.84
CA PHE A 185 8.63 -30.72 35.98
C PHE A 185 8.43 -32.21 35.63
N ASP A 186 9.46 -33.03 35.81
CA ASP A 186 9.37 -34.48 35.69
C ASP A 186 9.22 -35.10 37.09
N PRO A 187 8.01 -35.61 37.44
CA PRO A 187 7.76 -36.21 38.74
C PRO A 187 8.57 -37.50 38.95
N THR A 188 9.05 -38.13 37.89
CA THR A 188 9.82 -39.39 37.95
C THR A 188 11.25 -39.15 38.41
N SER A 189 11.89 -38.08 37.92
CA SER A 189 13.24 -37.70 38.33
C SER A 189 13.27 -36.67 39.45
N ASN A 190 12.11 -36.13 39.84
CA ASN A 190 11.99 -35.02 40.79
C ASN A 190 12.86 -33.81 40.39
N THR A 191 12.94 -33.54 39.08
CA THR A 191 13.72 -32.45 38.50
C THR A 191 12.99 -31.81 37.32
N TYR A 192 13.39 -30.60 36.94
CA TYR A 192 12.93 -30.00 35.69
C TYR A 192 13.71 -30.54 34.49
N LYS A 193 12.99 -30.82 33.41
CA LYS A 193 13.56 -31.22 32.12
C LYS A 193 13.09 -30.30 31.02
N ILE A 194 13.93 -30.08 30.02
CA ILE A 194 13.56 -29.32 28.84
C ILE A 194 12.99 -30.31 27.81
N ILE A 195 11.73 -30.11 27.44
CA ILE A 195 11.10 -30.87 26.37
C ILE A 195 11.29 -30.08 25.08
N ARG A 196 12.03 -30.66 24.12
CA ARG A 196 12.16 -30.11 22.78
C ARG A 196 10.81 -30.12 22.07
N ARG A 197 10.46 -29.01 21.44
CA ARG A 197 9.20 -28.82 20.70
C ARG A 197 9.41 -28.67 19.18
N PHE A 198 10.65 -28.67 18.71
CA PHE A 198 10.98 -28.61 17.29
C PHE A 198 11.27 -29.98 16.69
N THR A 199 11.07 -30.10 15.38
CA THR A 199 11.38 -31.30 14.58
C THR A 199 12.56 -31.10 13.61
N PHE A 200 13.06 -29.88 13.49
CA PHE A 200 14.16 -29.55 12.58
C PHE A 200 15.54 -29.92 13.16
N THR A 201 16.47 -30.32 12.30
CA THR A 201 17.86 -30.66 12.70
C THR A 201 18.78 -29.44 12.80
N ARG A 202 18.31 -28.28 12.33
CA ARG A 202 18.96 -26.96 12.34
C ARG A 202 17.90 -25.86 12.38
N SER A 203 18.25 -24.63 12.76
CA SER A 203 17.27 -23.53 12.70
C SER A 203 16.74 -23.34 11.29
N PRO A 204 15.50 -22.84 11.14
CA PRO A 204 14.93 -22.51 9.83
C PRO A 204 15.86 -21.60 9.02
N SER A 205 15.78 -21.72 7.69
CA SER A 205 16.54 -20.85 6.79
C SER A 205 16.16 -19.38 7.00
N PHE A 206 17.12 -18.48 6.81
CA PHE A 206 16.86 -17.03 6.78
C PHE A 206 16.24 -16.57 5.45
N LEU A 207 16.38 -17.34 4.37
CA LEU A 207 15.91 -16.94 3.03
C LEU A 207 14.43 -16.52 3.02
N PRO A 208 13.48 -17.26 3.63
CA PRO A 208 12.08 -16.84 3.67
C PRO A 208 11.83 -15.50 4.36
N LEU A 209 12.67 -15.08 5.32
CA LEU A 209 12.56 -13.76 5.95
C LEU A 209 12.95 -12.65 4.98
N PHE A 210 14.02 -12.86 4.19
CA PHE A 210 14.44 -11.94 3.15
C PHE A 210 13.43 -11.87 2.00
N GLU A 211 12.88 -13.01 1.56
CA GLU A 211 11.82 -13.03 0.55
C GLU A 211 10.57 -12.27 1.00
N GLU A 212 10.22 -12.34 2.28
CA GLU A 212 9.10 -11.58 2.86
C GLU A 212 9.37 -10.07 2.80
N ILE A 213 10.57 -9.63 3.16
CA ILE A 213 10.99 -8.23 3.06
C ILE A 213 10.97 -7.77 1.59
N LEU A 214 11.60 -8.53 0.69
CA LEU A 214 11.67 -8.16 -0.72
C LEU A 214 10.28 -8.05 -1.35
N ARG A 215 9.36 -8.98 -1.02
CA ARG A 215 7.96 -8.91 -1.45
C ARG A 215 7.24 -7.65 -0.97
N SER A 216 7.59 -7.13 0.21
CA SER A 216 6.99 -5.90 0.74
C SER A 216 7.34 -4.67 -0.13
N PHE A 217 8.48 -4.71 -0.84
CA PHE A 217 8.92 -3.63 -1.72
C PHE A 217 8.18 -3.60 -3.07
N GLU A 218 7.64 -4.73 -3.53
CA GLU A 218 7.08 -4.87 -4.90
C GLU A 218 6.06 -3.78 -5.23
N ARG A 219 5.07 -3.57 -4.35
CA ARG A 219 4.01 -2.58 -4.57
C ARG A 219 4.54 -1.16 -4.57
N THR A 220 5.53 -0.87 -3.74
CA THR A 220 6.15 0.46 -3.67
C THR A 220 6.98 0.72 -4.93
N ILE A 221 7.80 -0.24 -5.35
CA ILE A 221 8.57 -0.17 -6.59
C ILE A 221 7.65 0.06 -7.79
N ALA A 222 6.59 -0.74 -7.92
CA ALA A 222 5.63 -0.63 -9.02
C ALA A 222 5.03 0.79 -9.11
N ARG A 223 4.57 1.34 -7.97
CA ARG A 223 4.01 2.70 -7.88
C ARG A 223 5.03 3.80 -8.15
N GLN A 224 6.29 3.58 -7.77
CA GLN A 224 7.35 4.55 -8.02
C GLN A 224 7.76 4.57 -9.48
N LEU A 225 7.72 3.44 -10.18
CA LEU A 225 8.16 3.31 -11.57
C LEU A 225 7.07 3.58 -12.62
N ALA A 226 5.81 3.27 -12.33
CA ALA A 226 4.72 3.39 -13.28
C ALA A 226 3.51 4.13 -12.69
N PRO A 227 2.78 4.93 -13.49
CA PRO A 227 1.50 5.46 -13.08
C PRO A 227 0.52 4.35 -12.70
N SER A 228 -0.40 4.66 -11.81
CA SER A 228 -1.36 3.69 -11.29
C SER A 228 -2.73 4.31 -11.08
N THR A 229 -3.76 3.48 -11.04
CA THR A 229 -5.11 3.92 -10.70
C THR A 229 -5.42 3.66 -9.23
N VAL A 230 -6.11 4.62 -8.59
CA VAL A 230 -6.61 4.48 -7.23
C VAL A 230 -8.11 4.74 -7.22
N THR A 231 -8.85 3.85 -6.57
CA THR A 231 -10.28 4.00 -6.34
C THR A 231 -10.53 4.43 -4.90
N GLU A 232 -11.28 5.51 -4.72
CA GLU A 232 -11.68 6.06 -3.42
C GLU A 232 -13.21 6.15 -3.32
N TRP A 233 -13.74 5.98 -2.11
CA TRP A 233 -15.17 6.17 -1.85
C TRP A 233 -15.44 7.61 -1.42
N VAL A 234 -16.41 8.26 -2.08
CA VAL A 234 -16.83 9.62 -1.75
C VAL A 234 -18.31 9.66 -1.43
N ASN A 235 -18.64 10.39 -0.37
CA ASN A 235 -20.01 10.55 0.12
C ASN A 235 -20.68 11.76 -0.54
N LEU A 236 -21.94 11.60 -0.91
CA LEU A 236 -22.77 12.72 -1.36
C LEU A 236 -23.13 13.63 -0.18
N ALA A 237 -23.36 14.92 -0.48
CA ALA A 237 -24.01 15.82 0.46
C ALA A 237 -25.39 15.23 0.85
N PRO A 238 -25.87 15.41 2.09
CA PRO A 238 -27.11 14.80 2.53
C PRO A 238 -28.35 15.52 1.96
N ASN A 239 -29.41 14.76 1.70
CA ASN A 239 -30.73 15.29 1.35
C ASN A 239 -31.35 16.04 2.53
N ARG A 240 -31.10 17.35 2.59
CA ARG A 240 -31.65 18.27 3.59
C ARG A 240 -32.06 19.56 2.88
N PRO A 241 -33.16 20.23 3.27
CA PRO A 241 -34.31 19.59 3.94
C PRO A 241 -34.77 18.37 3.12
N LYS A 242 -35.42 17.40 3.77
CA LYS A 242 -35.77 16.13 3.10
C LYS A 242 -36.74 16.40 1.95
N ASP A 243 -36.25 16.25 0.73
CA ASP A 243 -37.05 16.31 -0.49
C ASP A 243 -37.33 14.88 -1.01
N ALA A 244 -38.61 14.59 -1.29
CA ALA A 244 -39.04 13.32 -1.84
C ALA A 244 -38.48 13.08 -3.25
N MET A 245 -38.38 14.14 -4.07
CA MET A 245 -37.77 14.09 -5.39
C MET A 245 -36.29 13.75 -5.28
N ALA A 246 -35.58 14.41 -4.37
CA ALA A 246 -34.18 14.11 -4.14
C ALA A 246 -33.98 12.66 -3.69
N LYS A 247 -34.86 12.11 -2.84
CA LYS A 247 -34.75 10.71 -2.37
C LYS A 247 -34.67 9.70 -3.52
N GLU A 248 -35.47 9.87 -4.58
CA GLU A 248 -35.42 8.99 -5.76
C GLU A 248 -34.06 9.06 -6.47
N ILE A 249 -33.42 10.24 -6.47
CA ILE A 249 -32.11 10.45 -7.07
C ILE A 249 -31.02 9.73 -6.26
N TYR A 250 -31.06 9.74 -4.93
CA TYR A 250 -30.11 8.96 -4.11
C TYR A 250 -30.26 7.45 -4.38
N HIS A 251 -31.49 6.96 -4.61
CA HIS A 251 -31.71 5.57 -5.02
C HIS A 251 -31.21 5.24 -6.43
N LEU A 252 -31.02 6.23 -7.31
CA LEU A 252 -30.31 6.02 -8.57
C LEU A 252 -28.82 5.79 -8.31
N VAL A 253 -28.23 6.59 -7.42
CA VAL A 253 -26.81 6.45 -7.02
C VAL A 253 -26.56 5.10 -6.37
N ASP A 254 -27.42 4.69 -5.44
CA ASP A 254 -27.32 3.39 -4.76
C ASP A 254 -27.39 2.19 -5.74
N ARG A 255 -28.01 2.39 -6.91
CA ARG A 255 -28.12 1.37 -7.98
C ARG A 255 -26.99 1.45 -9.02
N GLY A 256 -26.07 2.41 -8.89
CA GLY A 256 -24.99 2.63 -9.86
C GLY A 256 -25.42 3.40 -11.12
N GLU A 257 -26.63 3.96 -11.15
CA GLU A 257 -27.17 4.73 -12.28
C GLU A 257 -26.63 6.17 -12.29
N TYR A 258 -25.31 6.33 -12.26
CA TYR A 258 -24.65 7.61 -11.99
C TYR A 258 -24.93 8.69 -13.02
N ARG A 259 -24.99 8.34 -14.32
CA ARG A 259 -25.28 9.30 -15.39
C ARG A 259 -26.70 9.87 -15.28
N LEU A 260 -27.68 9.01 -14.97
CA LEU A 260 -29.05 9.46 -14.76
C LEU A 260 -29.18 10.28 -13.47
N ALA A 261 -28.53 9.85 -12.39
CA ALA A 261 -28.49 10.60 -11.14
C ALA A 261 -27.87 12.00 -11.32
N TYR A 262 -26.78 12.10 -12.09
CA TYR A 262 -26.12 13.36 -12.44
C TYR A 262 -27.10 14.34 -13.07
N HIS A 263 -27.79 13.96 -14.15
CA HIS A 263 -28.73 14.84 -14.83
C HIS A 263 -29.87 15.30 -13.91
N ARG A 264 -30.32 14.45 -13.00
CA ARG A 264 -31.37 14.80 -12.03
C ARG A 264 -30.88 15.77 -10.96
N PHE A 265 -29.67 15.57 -10.42
CA PHE A 265 -29.08 16.52 -9.47
C PHE A 265 -28.74 17.86 -10.14
N LEU A 266 -28.27 17.84 -11.38
CA LEU A 266 -27.98 19.06 -12.12
C LEU A 266 -29.27 19.88 -12.35
N GLY A 267 -30.35 19.24 -12.80
CA GLY A 267 -31.63 19.94 -12.96
C GLY A 267 -32.14 20.55 -11.64
N LEU A 268 -32.03 19.82 -10.52
CA LEU A 268 -32.37 20.39 -9.21
C LEU A 268 -31.48 21.58 -8.83
N TYR A 269 -30.19 21.53 -9.18
CA TYR A 269 -29.27 22.63 -8.92
C TYR A 269 -29.64 23.87 -9.74
N GLU A 270 -29.92 23.70 -11.04
CA GLU A 270 -30.36 24.78 -11.93
C GLU A 270 -31.69 25.40 -11.48
N ASP A 271 -32.63 24.57 -11.00
CA ASP A 271 -33.95 25.03 -10.55
C ASP A 271 -33.91 25.78 -9.20
N THR A 272 -33.04 25.37 -8.29
CA THR A 272 -33.08 25.82 -6.89
C THR A 272 -31.89 26.67 -6.45
N GLY A 273 -30.76 26.58 -7.16
CA GLY A 273 -29.48 27.16 -6.74
C GLY A 273 -28.87 26.52 -5.49
N ASP A 274 -29.41 25.39 -5.00
CA ASP A 274 -28.92 24.75 -3.78
C ASP A 274 -27.60 24.01 -4.05
N TRP A 275 -26.53 24.50 -3.41
CA TRP A 275 -25.16 23.98 -3.57
C TRP A 275 -25.03 22.47 -3.37
N ARG A 276 -25.90 21.83 -2.57
CA ARG A 276 -25.85 20.38 -2.33
C ARG A 276 -26.10 19.57 -3.60
N TRP A 277 -26.97 20.06 -4.46
CA TRP A 277 -27.31 19.40 -5.71
C TRP A 277 -26.20 19.56 -6.74
N GLY A 278 -25.65 20.77 -6.86
CA GLY A 278 -24.48 21.00 -7.71
C GLY A 278 -23.26 20.22 -7.24
N TYR A 279 -23.01 20.17 -5.92
CA TYR A 279 -21.95 19.36 -5.32
C TYR A 279 -22.10 17.87 -5.66
N ASN A 280 -23.30 17.30 -5.50
CA ASN A 280 -23.57 15.91 -5.82
C ASN A 280 -23.46 15.63 -7.33
N ALA A 281 -23.96 16.53 -8.17
CA ALA A 281 -23.84 16.43 -9.62
C ALA A 281 -22.37 16.41 -10.06
N ALA A 282 -21.54 17.29 -9.50
CA ALA A 282 -20.11 17.33 -9.79
C ALA A 282 -19.37 16.06 -9.32
N LEU A 283 -19.70 15.52 -8.13
CA LEU A 283 -19.15 14.23 -7.69
C LEU A 283 -19.52 13.08 -8.63
N LEU A 284 -20.74 13.07 -9.16
CA LEU A 284 -21.18 12.06 -10.12
C LEU A 284 -20.49 12.20 -11.47
N LEU A 285 -20.28 13.42 -11.97
CA LEU A 285 -19.44 13.69 -13.15
C LEU A 285 -18.04 13.09 -12.98
N GLN A 286 -17.43 13.32 -11.82
CA GLN A 286 -16.12 12.75 -11.50
C GLN A 286 -16.17 11.21 -11.54
N GLY A 287 -17.21 10.60 -10.95
CA GLY A 287 -17.40 9.16 -10.92
C GLY A 287 -17.59 8.49 -12.29
N ILE A 288 -18.13 9.20 -13.27
CA ILE A 288 -18.32 8.69 -14.64
C ILE A 288 -17.13 8.98 -15.57
N GLY A 289 -16.04 9.58 -15.06
CA GLY A 289 -14.82 9.88 -15.81
C GLY A 289 -14.78 11.27 -16.47
N GLU A 290 -15.77 12.13 -16.24
CA GLU A 290 -15.88 13.47 -16.81
C GLU A 290 -15.22 14.51 -15.86
N LEU A 291 -13.94 14.30 -15.52
CA LEU A 291 -13.25 15.05 -14.46
C LEU A 291 -13.12 16.55 -14.76
N GLU A 292 -12.86 16.94 -16.00
CA GLU A 292 -12.78 18.35 -16.41
C GLU A 292 -14.10 19.07 -16.18
N ASN A 293 -15.20 18.47 -16.66
CA ASN A 293 -16.55 18.98 -16.45
C ASN A 293 -16.93 19.01 -14.96
N ALA A 294 -16.48 18.03 -14.18
CA ALA A 294 -16.67 18.01 -12.73
C ALA A 294 -15.98 19.20 -12.03
N VAL A 295 -14.75 19.55 -12.43
CA VAL A 295 -14.01 20.71 -11.91
C VAL A 295 -14.75 22.01 -12.23
N VAL A 296 -15.20 22.18 -13.48
CA VAL A 296 -15.97 23.37 -13.90
C VAL A 296 -17.23 23.53 -13.06
N LEU A 297 -18.02 22.46 -12.93
CA LEU A 297 -19.27 22.52 -12.15
C LEU A 297 -19.00 22.76 -10.65
N MET A 298 -17.96 22.13 -10.07
CA MET A 298 -17.64 22.32 -8.65
C MET A 298 -17.10 23.74 -8.37
N ASP A 299 -16.40 24.37 -9.32
CA ASP A 299 -15.94 25.76 -9.22
C ASP A 299 -17.11 26.76 -9.27
N GLU A 300 -18.09 26.48 -10.13
CA GLU A 300 -19.36 27.23 -10.15
C GLU A 300 -20.09 27.13 -8.80
N VAL A 301 -20.24 25.92 -8.27
CA VAL A 301 -20.87 25.67 -6.96
C VAL A 301 -20.11 26.38 -5.84
N TYR A 302 -18.78 26.36 -5.88
CA TYR A 302 -17.95 27.06 -4.89
C TYR A 302 -18.12 28.59 -4.97
N SER A 303 -18.19 29.12 -6.18
CA SER A 303 -18.41 30.55 -6.43
C SER A 303 -19.78 31.01 -5.91
N GLY A 304 -20.82 30.18 -6.04
CA GLY A 304 -22.14 30.45 -5.47
C GLY A 304 -22.23 30.21 -3.96
N TYR A 305 -21.46 29.26 -3.42
CA TYR A 305 -21.48 28.87 -2.01
C TYR A 305 -20.09 28.46 -1.49
N PRO A 306 -19.29 29.42 -0.99
CA PRO A 306 -17.92 29.17 -0.57
C PRO A 306 -17.88 28.50 0.81
N SER A 307 -18.05 27.17 0.84
CA SER A 307 -17.93 26.35 2.05
C SER A 307 -16.68 25.49 2.03
N ASN A 308 -16.15 25.16 3.21
CA ASN A 308 -14.97 24.30 3.33
C ASN A 308 -15.17 22.91 2.70
N LEU A 309 -16.38 22.35 2.77
CA LEU A 309 -16.69 21.05 2.17
C LEU A 309 -16.57 21.10 0.63
N VAL A 310 -17.16 22.13 0.01
CA VAL A 310 -17.11 22.34 -1.44
C VAL A 310 -15.67 22.64 -1.88
N PHE A 311 -14.97 23.50 -1.14
CA PHE A 311 -13.56 23.82 -1.38
C PHE A 311 -12.66 22.58 -1.36
N GLN A 312 -12.80 21.71 -0.35
CA GLN A 312 -12.03 20.47 -0.25
C GLN A 312 -12.29 19.53 -1.43
N ALA A 313 -13.56 19.42 -1.87
CA ALA A 313 -13.90 18.60 -3.04
C ALA A 313 -13.34 19.20 -4.33
N LEU A 314 -13.43 20.52 -4.53
CA LEU A 314 -12.85 21.22 -5.67
C LEU A 314 -11.33 21.05 -5.71
N SER A 315 -10.64 21.24 -4.59
CA SER A 315 -9.19 21.05 -4.47
C SER A 315 -8.81 19.62 -4.87
N ARG A 316 -9.51 18.61 -4.34
CA ARG A 316 -9.28 17.20 -4.66
C ARG A 316 -9.49 16.92 -6.15
N MET A 317 -10.51 17.50 -6.78
CA MET A 317 -10.74 17.34 -8.23
C MET A 317 -9.65 18.01 -9.07
N ARG A 318 -9.20 19.22 -8.70
CA ARG A 318 -8.09 19.91 -9.36
C ARG A 318 -6.78 19.14 -9.22
N ASP A 319 -6.51 18.60 -8.03
CA ASP A 319 -5.35 17.75 -7.79
C ASP A 319 -5.44 16.46 -8.62
N ALA A 320 -6.61 15.82 -8.70
CA ALA A 320 -6.82 14.64 -9.54
C ALA A 320 -6.62 14.95 -11.03
N LEU A 321 -7.05 16.13 -11.50
CA LEU A 321 -6.87 16.55 -12.90
C LEU A 321 -5.39 16.74 -13.21
N ARG A 322 -4.65 17.45 -12.34
CA ARG A 322 -3.20 17.63 -12.47
C ARG A 322 -2.47 16.28 -12.44
N ASP A 323 -2.86 15.38 -11.54
CA ASP A 323 -2.29 14.04 -11.43
C ASP A 323 -2.55 13.21 -12.70
N GLN A 324 -3.75 13.29 -13.27
CA GLN A 324 -4.10 12.64 -14.53
C GLN A 324 -3.24 13.15 -15.69
N GLN A 325 -3.13 14.47 -15.85
CA GLN A 325 -2.31 15.07 -16.91
C GLN A 325 -0.84 14.66 -16.76
N LYS A 326 -0.32 14.66 -15.53
CA LYS A 326 1.05 14.20 -15.26
C LYS A 326 1.25 12.72 -15.59
N ALA A 327 0.29 11.88 -15.23
CA ALA A 327 0.34 10.45 -15.55
C ALA A 327 0.31 10.22 -17.07
N GLU A 328 -0.56 10.93 -17.80
CA GLU A 328 -0.64 10.86 -19.27
C GLU A 328 0.69 11.26 -19.93
N MET A 329 1.30 12.37 -19.49
CA MET A 329 2.62 12.79 -19.97
C MET A 329 3.71 11.73 -19.71
N GLN A 330 3.68 11.07 -18.54
CA GLN A 330 4.63 10.02 -18.19
C GLN A 330 4.44 8.76 -19.04
N ILE A 331 3.21 8.40 -19.37
CA ILE A 331 2.88 7.20 -20.15
C ILE A 331 3.34 7.35 -21.60
N CYS A 332 3.18 8.54 -22.18
CA CYS A 332 3.28 8.68 -23.62
C CYS A 332 4.56 9.37 -24.10
N GLY A 333 5.39 9.89 -23.19
CA GLY A 333 6.71 10.46 -23.52
C GLY A 333 6.59 11.70 -24.40
N GLU A 334 6.24 12.84 -23.78
CA GLU A 334 6.03 14.15 -24.45
C GLU A 334 4.84 14.20 -25.44
N CYS A 335 3.65 13.73 -25.06
CA CYS A 335 2.46 14.11 -25.82
C CYS A 335 1.97 15.49 -25.40
N LEU A 336 1.92 16.36 -26.40
CA LEU A 336 1.22 17.63 -26.48
C LEU A 336 1.86 18.80 -25.71
N GLU A 337 2.37 19.76 -26.51
CA GLU A 337 2.67 21.15 -26.11
C GLU A 337 1.48 21.89 -25.48
N GLU A 338 0.26 21.30 -25.42
CA GLU A 338 -0.92 21.91 -24.80
C GLU A 338 -0.93 21.84 -23.25
N PHE A 339 -0.20 20.91 -22.62
CA PHE A 339 -0.21 20.77 -21.15
C PHE A 339 0.70 21.75 -20.40
N THR A 340 1.67 22.36 -21.08
CA THR A 340 2.54 23.39 -20.49
C THR A 340 1.76 24.68 -20.15
N LEU A 341 0.66 24.96 -20.85
CA LEU A 341 -0.19 26.13 -20.62
C LEU A 341 -1.07 26.02 -19.36
N VAL A 342 -1.60 24.83 -19.05
CA VAL A 342 -2.51 24.64 -17.91
C VAL A 342 -1.73 24.70 -16.58
N THR A 343 -0.51 24.16 -16.55
CA THR A 343 0.32 24.19 -15.33
C THR A 343 0.70 25.64 -14.94
N GLN A 344 0.94 26.52 -15.91
CA GLN A 344 1.23 27.94 -15.66
C GLN A 344 -0.01 28.73 -15.20
N MET A 345 -1.18 28.49 -15.79
CA MET A 345 -2.40 29.23 -15.41
C MET A 345 -2.85 28.98 -13.96
N TYR A 346 -2.59 27.81 -13.39
CA TYR A 346 -2.97 27.51 -12.00
C TYR A 346 -1.90 27.83 -10.96
N THR A 347 -0.63 28.02 -11.35
CA THR A 347 0.42 28.51 -10.45
C THR A 347 0.44 30.03 -10.30
N GLU A 348 -0.08 30.78 -11.28
CA GLU A 348 -0.09 32.25 -11.27
C GLU A 348 -1.40 32.88 -10.77
N GLY A 349 -2.39 32.06 -10.38
CA GLY A 349 -3.61 32.53 -9.70
C GLY A 349 -3.37 32.85 -8.22
N ARG A 350 -2.68 33.96 -7.94
CA ARG A 350 -2.56 34.58 -6.61
C ARG A 350 -3.32 35.88 -6.52
#